data_AF-A0A0U5JVP9-F1
#
_entry.id   AF-A0A0U5JVP9-F1
#
_cell.length_a   1.000
_cell.length_b   1.000
_cell.length_c   1.000
_cell.angle_alpha   90.00
_cell.angle_beta   90.00
_cell.angle_gamma   90.00
#
_symmetry.space_group_name_H-M   'P 1'
#
loop_
_entity.id
_entity.type
_entity.pdbx_description
1 polymer ?
#
loop_
_entity_poly.entity_id
_entity_poly.type
_entity_poly.pdbx_seq_one_letter_code
_entity_poly.pdbx_strand_id
1 'polypeptide(L)' 'MLVFWLITVILTSGDSNVLQAISFVVDVIEFVIWCLPSGYINKQGWWSPNYDNDVEVPSLRNE' A
#
# COMPACT_ATOMS: atom_id res chain seq x y z
N MET A 1 -3.16 -18.07 -4.56
CA MET A 1 -4.37 -18.18 -5.40
C MET A 1 -4.70 -16.85 -6.08
N LEU A 2 -5.01 -15.78 -5.34
CA LEU A 2 -5.37 -14.46 -5.93
C LEU A 2 -4.28 -13.83 -6.80
N VAL A 3 -3.01 -13.83 -6.34
CA VAL A 3 -1.89 -13.25 -7.10
C VAL A 3 -1.70 -13.96 -8.45
N PHE A 4 -1.81 -15.29 -8.46
CA PHE A 4 -1.69 -16.09 -9.69
C PHE A 4 -2.84 -15.82 -10.66
N TRP A 5 -4.06 -15.66 -10.14
CA TRP A 5 -5.23 -15.28 -10.93
C TRP A 5 -5.06 -13.89 -11.57
N LEU A 6 -4.58 -12.91 -10.79
CA LEU A 6 -4.32 -11.56 -11.29
C LEU A 6 -3.25 -11.54 -12.39
N ILE A 7 -2.14 -12.27 -12.20
CA ILE A 7 -1.09 -12.43 -13.23
C ILE A 7 -1.67 -13.04 -14.51
N THR A 8 -2.54 -14.03 -14.37
CA THR A 8 -3.20 -14.67 -15.53
C THR A 8 -4.09 -13.68 -16.28
N VAL A 9 -4.86 -12.84 -15.57
CA VAL A 9 -5.70 -11.80 -16.17
C VAL A 9 -4.83 -10.75 -16.90
N ILE A 10 -3.72 -10.32 -16.29
CA ILE A 10 -2.79 -9.36 -16.91
C ILE A 10 -2.21 -9.91 -18.21
N LEU A 11 -1.72 -11.16 -18.18
CA LEU A 11 -1.08 -11.79 -19.34
C LEU A 11 -2.06 -12.15 -20.47
N THR A 12 -3.34 -12.38 -20.16
CA THR A 12 -4.35 -12.81 -21.15
C THR A 12 -5.27 -11.68 -21.63
N SER A 13 -5.32 -10.54 -20.94
CA SER A 13 -6.28 -9.48 -21.23
C SER A 13 -6.16 -8.93 -22.65
N GLY A 14 -4.95 -8.72 -23.17
CA GLY A 14 -4.69 -8.14 -24.51
C GLY A 14 -5.30 -6.75 -24.76
N ASP A 15 -6.10 -6.25 -23.81
CA ASP A 15 -6.90 -5.03 -23.86
C ASP A 15 -6.26 -3.99 -22.95
N SER A 16 -5.86 -2.88 -23.55
CA SER A 16 -5.20 -1.76 -22.86
C SER A 16 -6.06 -1.13 -21.78
N ASN A 17 -7.39 -1.15 -21.91
CA ASN A 17 -8.30 -0.56 -20.94
C ASN A 17 -8.36 -1.40 -19.65
N VAL A 18 -8.36 -2.72 -19.80
CA VAL A 18 -8.33 -3.65 -18.66
C VAL A 18 -7.02 -3.49 -17.89
N LEU A 19 -5.89 -3.39 -18.60
CA LEU A 19 -4.58 -3.16 -17.97
C LEU A 19 -4.51 -1.81 -17.25
N GLN A 20 -5.04 -0.74 -17.86
CA GLN A 20 -5.11 0.58 -17.21
C GLN A 20 -5.96 0.56 -15.94
N ALA A 21 -7.12 -0.09 -15.97
CA ALA A 21 -7.99 -0.22 -14.80
C ALA A 21 -7.29 -0.99 -13.67
N ILE A 22 -6.58 -2.08 -13.99
CA ILE A 22 -5.81 -2.85 -13.00
C ILE A 22 -4.67 -1.99 -12.42
N SER A 23 -3.94 -1.25 -13.26
CA SER A 23 -2.88 -0.35 -12.79
C SER A 23 -3.40 0.68 -11.79
N PHE A 24 -4.53 1.32 -12.10
CA PHE A 24 -5.15 2.29 -11.20
C PHE A 24 -5.53 1.69 -9.85
N VAL A 25 -6.08 0.46 -9.85
CA VAL A 25 -6.42 -0.23 -8.60
C VAL A 25 -5.17 -0.53 -7.77
N VAL A 26 -4.07 -0.93 -8.41
CA VAL A 26 -2.79 -1.16 -7.73
C VAL A 26 -2.24 0.12 -7.11
N ASP A 27 -2.28 1.24 -7.85
CA ASP A 27 -1.83 2.55 -7.36
C ASP A 27 -2.64 3.00 -6.13
N VAL A 28 -3.96 2.80 -6.14
CA VAL A 28 -4.83 3.11 -4.99
C VAL A 28 -4.47 2.24 -3.78
N ILE A 29 -4.22 0.95 -3.98
CA ILE A 29 -3.82 0.04 -2.89
C ILE A 29 -2.47 0.47 -2.30
N GLU A 30 -1.49 0.80 -3.15
CA GLU A 30 -0.19 1.29 -2.69
C GLU A 30 -0.34 2.57 -1.89
N PHE A 31 -1.12 3.53 -2.37
CA PHE A 31 -1.41 4.77 -1.67
C PHE A 31 -2.04 4.52 -0.30
N VAL A 32 -3.00 3.61 -0.21
CA VAL A 32 -3.62 3.23 1.07
C VAL A 32 -2.59 2.61 2.00
N ILE A 33 -1.72 1.71 1.53
CA ILE A 33 -0.65 1.11 2.34
C ILE A 33 0.31 2.17 2.87
N TRP A 34 0.67 3.16 2.06
CA TRP A 34 1.52 4.28 2.50
C TRP A 34 0.83 5.16 3.54
N CYS A 35 -0.50 5.24 3.49
CA CYS A 35 -1.30 5.94 4.47
C CYS A 35 -1.63 5.11 5.71
N LEU A 36 -1.31 3.80 5.72
CA LEU A 36 -1.51 2.98 6.91
C LEU A 36 -0.57 3.48 8.01
N PRO A 37 -1.07 3.58 9.25
CA PRO A 37 -0.24 3.98 10.38
C PRO A 37 0.92 2.99 10.53
N SER A 38 2.15 3.49 10.37
CA SER A 38 3.39 2.72 10.56
C SER A 38 3.66 2.35 12.02
N GLY A 39 2.85 2.87 12.94
CA GLY A 39 3.13 2.85 14.37
C GLY A 39 4.10 3.95 14.81
N TYR A 40 4.55 4.83 13.91
CA TYR A 40 5.50 5.92 14.21
C TYR A 40 5.00 7.26 13.66
N ILE A 41 5.21 8.32 14.43
CA ILE A 41 4.86 9.71 14.08
C ILE A 41 6.12 10.57 14.10
N ASN A 42 6.32 11.37 13.05
CA ASN A 42 7.42 12.34 13.02
C ASN A 42 7.19 13.50 13.98
N LYS A 43 8.22 14.32 14.23
CA LYS A 43 8.12 15.48 15.13
C LYS A 43 7.05 16.51 14.72
N GLN A 44 6.58 16.47 13.48
CA GLN A 44 5.55 17.34 12.93
C GLN A 44 4.13 16.76 13.05
N GLY A 45 3.96 15.57 13.63
CA GLY A 45 2.64 14.96 13.88
C GLY A 45 2.08 14.14 12.71
N TRP A 46 2.89 13.84 11.68
CA TRP A 46 2.47 13.02 10.54
C TRP A 46 2.96 11.58 10.70
N TRP A 47 2.19 10.63 10.17
CA TRP A 47 2.63 9.24 10.05
C TRP A 47 3.89 9.19 9.21
N SER A 48 4.88 8.44 9.69
CA SER A 48 6.16 8.36 9.02
C SER A 48 6.67 6.93 8.99
N PRO A 49 7.15 6.44 7.83
CA PRO A 49 7.76 5.13 7.71
C PRO A 49 9.21 5.11 8.21
N ASN A 50 9.72 6.21 8.79
CA ASN A 50 11.13 6.33 9.17
C ASN A 50 11.36 5.91 10.64
N TYR A 51 11.89 4.71 10.82
CA TYR A 51 12.03 4.06 12.12
C TYR A 51 13.17 4.62 13.01
N ASP A 52 14.06 5.47 12.47
CA ASP A 52 15.30 5.87 13.17
C ASP A 52 15.15 7.14 14.04
N ASN A 53 14.27 8.08 13.70
CA ASN A 53 14.19 9.39 14.37
C ASN A 53 12.76 9.78 14.82
N ASP A 54 11.80 8.90 14.61
CA ASP A 54 10.39 9.18 14.85
C ASP A 54 9.89 8.57 16.17
N VAL A 55 8.80 9.14 16.70
CA VAL A 55 8.24 8.74 17.99
C VAL A 55 7.30 7.56 17.75
N GLU A 56 7.59 6.44 18.39
CA GLU A 56 6.74 5.25 18.38
C GLU A 56 5.41 5.51 19.09
N VAL A 57 4.31 5.01 18.54
CA VAL A 57 2.94 5.15 19.04
C VAL A 57 2.46 3.78 19.53
N PRO A 58 2.53 3.52 20.85
CA PRO A 58 2.31 2.18 21.40
C PRO A 58 0.90 1.63 21.17
N SER A 59 -0.11 2.49 21.06
CA SER A 59 -1.51 2.09 20.90
C SER A 59 -1.86 1.50 19.53
N LEU A 60 -0.95 1.60 18.55
CA LEU A 60 -1.12 1.04 17.20
C LEU A 60 -0.37 -0.29 17.03
N ARG A 61 0.30 -0.74 18.09
CA ARG A 61 0.88 -2.07 18.15
C ARG A 61 -0.26 -3.06 18.40
N ASN A 62 -0.68 -3.75 17.34
CA ASN A 62 -1.53 -4.93 17.47
C ASN A 62 -0.70 -6.05 18.13
N GLU A 63 -0.69 -6.08 19.46
CA GLU A 63 -0.24 -7.25 20.24
C GLU A 63 -1.29 -8.37 20.24
#